data_AF-A0A4V1RX94-F1
#
_entry.id   AF-A0A4V1RX94-F1
#
_cell.length_a   1.000
_cell.length_b   1.000
_cell.length_c   1.000
_cell.angle_alpha   90.00
_cell.angle_beta   90.00
_cell.angle_gamma   90.00
#
_symmetry.space_group_name_H-M   'P 1'
#
loop_
_entity.id
_entity.type
_entity.pdbx_description
1 polymer ?
#
loop_
_entity_poly.entity_id
_entity_poly.type
_entity_poly.pdbx_seq_one_letter_code
_entity_poly.pdbx_strand_id
1 'polypeptide(L)'
;MCASRPASRYLTVAACTLLLLVFYQFSLLTTSNNRNPGPPFASKKVKVSVIESKGCHDEVSASYLSALGQLSECNSNVFLAAQRFGIDSIYKLIPGADNRKLVTDNEFRPQYFESEIAAEPDIVLSVTSEYDLIDAKLKPTFAHLLHNTSSILFATVHHGNEWTDDRRFQAVKPWIKAKRLRFITLSDHVTNYMTGIVKHWVTKMEAHDVPISTFPPVFTIPTAPMKNEATLRFAMQGDLVVDRRPNRDYEGTFKRFAKLNSTDQAVELHVVGNGGLLKVPDEAKDRIKFHRGLPYQEFYEVLHSATAMLPAFASH
;
A
#
# COMPACT_ATOMS: atom_id res chain seq x y z
N MET A 1 34.91 1.13 -22.35
CA MET A 1 33.56 1.71 -22.21
C MET A 1 32.53 0.59 -22.33
N CYS A 2 32.12 0.00 -21.21
CA CYS A 2 30.97 -0.90 -21.16
C CYS A 2 29.94 -0.25 -20.23
N ALA A 3 28.88 0.31 -20.82
CA ALA A 3 27.77 0.86 -20.07
C ALA A 3 26.93 -0.30 -19.52
N SER A 4 27.05 -0.57 -18.22
CA SER A 4 26.10 -1.40 -17.48
C SER A 4 24.73 -0.71 -17.50
N ARG A 5 23.75 -1.35 -18.15
CA ARG A 5 22.35 -0.90 -18.15
C ARG A 5 21.78 -0.95 -16.71
N PRO A 6 20.94 0.02 -16.30
CA PRO A 6 20.43 0.07 -14.93
C PRO A 6 19.39 -1.03 -14.70
N ALA A 7 19.52 -1.72 -13.57
CA ALA A 7 18.64 -2.80 -13.11
C ALA A 7 17.17 -2.38 -12.89
N SER A 8 16.84 -1.07 -12.96
CA SER A 8 15.48 -0.57 -12.71
C SER A 8 14.46 -1.01 -13.76
N ARG A 9 14.87 -1.18 -15.03
CA ARG A 9 13.93 -1.60 -16.10
C ARG A 9 13.41 -3.04 -15.92
N TYR A 10 14.17 -3.92 -15.28
CA TYR A 10 13.78 -5.32 -15.12
C TYR A 10 12.77 -5.53 -13.98
N LEU A 11 12.83 -4.70 -12.92
CA LEU A 11 11.84 -4.73 -11.84
C LEU A 11 10.48 -4.16 -12.29
N THR A 12 10.49 -3.08 -13.08
CA THR A 12 9.28 -2.44 -13.61
C THR A 12 8.55 -3.32 -14.63
N VAL A 13 9.29 -4.03 -15.49
CA VAL A 13 8.68 -4.98 -16.44
C VAL A 13 8.06 -6.18 -15.71
N ALA A 14 8.66 -6.67 -14.62
CA ALA A 14 8.10 -7.79 -13.86
C ALA A 14 6.77 -7.44 -13.16
N ALA A 15 6.64 -6.23 -12.58
CA ALA A 15 5.41 -5.77 -11.94
C ALA A 15 4.28 -5.52 -12.96
N CYS A 16 4.61 -4.91 -14.11
CA CYS A 16 3.67 -4.76 -15.24
C CYS A 16 3.26 -6.13 -15.80
N THR A 17 4.19 -7.08 -15.91
CA THR A 17 3.90 -8.43 -16.40
C THR A 17 3.04 -9.21 -15.40
N LEU A 18 3.18 -8.97 -14.08
CA LEU A 18 2.34 -9.65 -13.07
C LEU A 18 0.91 -9.11 -13.06
N LEU A 19 0.71 -7.79 -13.09
CA LEU A 19 -0.60 -7.18 -13.27
C LEU A 19 -1.20 -7.59 -14.63
N LEU A 20 -0.43 -7.47 -15.72
CA LEU A 20 -0.86 -7.91 -17.04
C LEU A 20 -1.13 -9.42 -17.10
N LEU A 21 -0.40 -10.30 -16.40
CA LEU A 21 -0.68 -11.75 -16.32
C LEU A 21 -1.94 -12.02 -15.49
N VAL A 22 -2.17 -11.28 -14.41
CA VAL A 22 -3.43 -11.30 -13.66
C VAL A 22 -4.60 -10.84 -14.55
N PHE A 23 -4.37 -9.86 -15.44
CA PHE A 23 -5.31 -9.42 -16.47
C PHE A 23 -5.37 -10.35 -17.71
N TYR A 24 -4.35 -11.15 -18.00
CA TYR A 24 -4.30 -12.04 -19.18
C TYR A 24 -4.93 -13.40 -18.88
N GLN A 25 -4.75 -13.92 -17.64
CA GLN A 25 -5.54 -15.05 -17.15
C GLN A 25 -7.04 -14.73 -17.10
N PHE A 26 -7.40 -13.44 -17.03
CA PHE A 26 -8.78 -12.96 -17.12
C PHE A 26 -9.44 -13.24 -18.49
N SER A 27 -8.65 -13.20 -19.57
CA SER A 27 -9.12 -13.39 -20.95
C SER A 27 -9.32 -14.86 -21.32
N LEU A 28 -8.49 -15.74 -20.75
CA LEU A 28 -8.54 -17.18 -20.99
C LEU A 28 -9.73 -17.86 -20.28
N LEU A 29 -10.17 -17.34 -19.13
CA LEU A 29 -11.31 -17.90 -18.39
C LEU A 29 -12.69 -17.45 -18.93
N THR A 30 -12.72 -16.47 -19.83
CA THR A 30 -13.96 -15.90 -20.40
C THR A 30 -14.20 -16.30 -21.86
N THR A 31 -13.29 -17.04 -22.50
CA THR A 31 -13.39 -17.39 -23.91
C THR A 31 -13.21 -18.90 -24.16
N SER A 32 -14.27 -19.67 -23.94
CA SER A 32 -14.46 -20.95 -24.63
C SER A 32 -14.83 -20.67 -26.10
N ASN A 33 -13.86 -20.27 -26.91
CA ASN A 33 -13.85 -20.54 -28.36
C ASN A 33 -12.49 -20.19 -28.97
N ASN A 34 -11.85 -21.20 -29.55
CA ASN A 34 -10.59 -21.10 -30.28
C ASN A 34 -10.72 -20.18 -31.51
N ARG A 35 -10.44 -18.88 -31.33
CA ARG A 35 -9.91 -17.99 -32.38
C ARG A 35 -8.98 -17.00 -31.70
N ASN A 36 -7.78 -16.83 -32.28
CA ASN A 36 -6.70 -15.93 -31.88
C ASN A 36 -7.09 -14.84 -30.86
N PRO A 37 -6.47 -14.79 -29.66
CA PRO A 37 -6.74 -13.72 -28.72
C PRO A 37 -6.11 -12.44 -29.28
N GLY A 38 -6.91 -11.63 -29.95
CA GLY A 38 -6.63 -10.19 -30.03
C GLY A 38 -6.52 -9.63 -28.61
N PRO A 39 -5.84 -8.49 -28.42
CA PRO A 39 -5.65 -7.92 -27.09
C PRO A 39 -7.02 -7.73 -26.41
N PRO A 40 -7.23 -8.30 -25.20
CA PRO A 40 -8.54 -8.39 -24.54
C PRO A 40 -9.17 -7.04 -24.15
N PHE A 41 -8.50 -5.93 -24.43
CA PHE A 41 -8.88 -4.58 -24.04
C PHE A 41 -8.92 -3.59 -25.22
N ALA A 42 -9.00 -4.06 -26.46
CA ALA A 42 -8.84 -3.23 -27.66
C ALA A 42 -9.90 -2.12 -27.89
N SER A 43 -10.79 -1.80 -26.94
CA SER A 43 -11.71 -0.65 -27.07
C SER A 43 -12.35 -0.08 -25.80
N LYS A 44 -12.20 -0.67 -24.60
CA LYS A 44 -12.89 -0.21 -23.37
C LYS A 44 -11.89 0.20 -22.30
N LYS A 45 -11.98 1.45 -21.82
CA LYS A 45 -11.25 1.89 -20.62
C LYS A 45 -11.71 1.09 -19.40
N VAL A 46 -10.78 0.51 -18.65
CA VAL A 46 -11.03 -0.23 -17.40
C VAL A 46 -11.20 0.76 -16.26
N LYS A 47 -12.30 0.64 -15.52
CA LYS A 47 -12.60 1.50 -14.37
C LYS A 47 -12.18 0.83 -13.07
N VAL A 48 -11.35 1.50 -12.29
CA VAL A 48 -10.84 1.00 -11.01
C VAL A 48 -11.29 1.93 -9.89
N SER A 49 -11.85 1.38 -8.82
CA SER A 49 -12.10 2.13 -7.59
C SER A 49 -11.11 1.67 -6.52
N VAL A 50 -10.19 2.56 -6.14
CA VAL A 50 -9.19 2.33 -5.08
C VAL A 50 -9.73 2.89 -3.77
N ILE A 51 -9.75 2.08 -2.72
CA ILE A 51 -10.34 2.42 -1.42
C ILE A 51 -9.27 2.25 -0.34
N GLU A 52 -8.99 3.31 0.42
CA GLU A 52 -8.17 3.27 1.62
C GLU A 52 -8.93 4.00 2.74
N SER A 53 -9.27 3.29 3.81
CA SER A 53 -10.14 3.84 4.85
C SER A 53 -9.46 4.19 6.18
N LYS A 54 -8.20 3.82 6.38
CA LYS A 54 -7.53 3.95 7.68
C LYS A 54 -6.50 5.06 7.74
N GLY A 55 -6.09 5.59 6.59
CA GLY A 55 -5.05 6.59 6.46
C GLY A 55 -3.66 6.06 6.77
N CYS A 56 -3.49 4.75 7.00
CA CYS A 56 -2.25 4.18 7.55
C CYS A 56 -1.41 3.38 6.59
N HIS A 57 -1.84 3.34 5.34
CA HIS A 57 -1.26 2.52 4.29
C HIS A 57 -1.13 3.32 2.98
N ASP A 58 -0.84 4.61 3.11
CA ASP A 58 -0.68 5.56 2.02
C ASP A 58 0.41 5.11 1.03
N GLU A 59 1.47 4.46 1.51
CA GLU A 59 2.54 3.89 0.69
C GLU A 59 2.04 2.77 -0.23
N VAL A 60 1.06 1.99 0.23
CA VAL A 60 0.47 0.90 -0.55
C VAL A 60 -0.52 1.45 -1.55
N SER A 61 -1.39 2.37 -1.14
CA SER A 61 -2.26 3.13 -2.04
C SER A 61 -1.46 3.80 -3.16
N ALA A 62 -0.41 4.55 -2.82
CA ALA A 62 0.48 5.21 -3.77
C ALA A 62 1.09 4.23 -4.78
N SER A 63 1.49 3.04 -4.33
CA SER A 63 2.07 2.02 -5.22
C SER A 63 1.07 1.51 -6.25
N TYR A 64 -0.19 1.28 -5.86
CA TYR A 64 -1.26 0.92 -6.80
C TYR A 64 -1.57 2.05 -7.76
N LEU A 65 -1.67 3.28 -7.25
CA LEU A 65 -1.90 4.44 -8.11
C LEU A 65 -0.78 4.56 -9.14
N SER A 66 0.48 4.41 -8.73
CA SER A 66 1.64 4.44 -9.64
C SER A 66 1.57 3.37 -10.72
N ALA A 67 1.20 2.14 -10.37
CA ALA A 67 1.03 1.06 -11.33
C ALA A 67 -0.13 1.32 -12.31
N LEU A 68 -1.30 1.74 -11.80
CA LEU A 68 -2.48 2.06 -12.60
C LEU A 68 -2.22 3.25 -13.54
N GLY A 69 -1.45 4.24 -13.09
CA GLY A 69 -1.12 5.42 -13.87
C GLY A 69 -0.22 5.17 -15.08
N GLN A 70 0.42 4.00 -15.15
CA GLN A 70 1.19 3.55 -16.30
C GLN A 70 0.33 2.87 -17.38
N LEU A 71 -0.95 2.61 -17.09
CA LEU A 71 -1.89 1.95 -18.00
C LEU A 71 -2.80 3.01 -18.62
N SER A 72 -2.62 3.28 -19.92
CA SER A 72 -3.41 4.29 -20.67
C SER A 72 -4.90 3.98 -20.72
N GLU A 73 -5.26 2.71 -20.53
CA GLU A 73 -6.61 2.19 -20.57
C GLU A 73 -7.32 2.28 -19.22
N CYS A 74 -6.62 2.65 -18.14
CA CYS A 74 -7.19 2.67 -16.79
C CYS A 74 -7.63 4.08 -16.37
N ASN A 75 -8.88 4.18 -15.90
CA ASN A 75 -9.37 5.32 -15.14
C ASN A 75 -9.58 4.89 -13.69
N SER A 76 -9.15 5.71 -12.73
CA SER A 76 -9.29 5.35 -11.31
C SER A 76 -10.05 6.40 -10.48
N ASN A 77 -11.07 5.97 -9.76
CA ASN A 77 -11.63 6.74 -8.64
C ASN A 77 -10.89 6.33 -7.37
N VAL A 78 -10.43 7.30 -6.58
CA VAL A 78 -9.64 7.04 -5.38
C VAL A 78 -10.38 7.59 -4.17
N PHE A 79 -10.89 6.69 -3.35
CA PHE A 79 -11.63 6.99 -2.13
C PHE A 79 -10.68 6.92 -0.94
N LEU A 80 -10.48 8.06 -0.28
CA LEU A 80 -9.57 8.19 0.86
C LEU A 80 -10.36 8.65 2.08
N ALA A 81 -10.62 7.74 3.01
CA ALA A 81 -11.45 8.07 4.17
C ALA A 81 -10.71 8.94 5.20
N ALA A 82 -9.43 8.64 5.41
CA ALA A 82 -8.63 9.23 6.47
C ALA A 82 -7.31 9.77 5.90
N GLN A 83 -7.38 10.78 5.04
CA GLN A 83 -6.17 11.42 4.50
C GLN A 83 -5.29 11.98 5.64
N ARG A 84 -3.98 11.71 5.60
CA ARG A 84 -3.02 12.23 6.57
C ARG A 84 -1.82 12.87 5.87
N PHE A 85 -1.16 13.77 6.58
CA PHE A 85 0.13 14.37 6.19
C PHE A 85 0.18 14.99 4.78
N GLY A 86 -0.95 15.47 4.26
CA GLY A 86 -1.01 16.07 2.91
C GLY A 86 -0.74 15.08 1.77
N ILE A 87 -1.07 13.80 1.95
CA ILE A 87 -0.84 12.74 0.94
C ILE A 87 -1.44 13.04 -0.44
N ASP A 88 -2.48 13.86 -0.52
CA ASP A 88 -3.09 14.30 -1.78
C ASP A 88 -2.07 15.00 -2.71
N SER A 89 -1.11 15.73 -2.13
CA SER A 89 -0.02 16.37 -2.88
C SER A 89 0.88 15.34 -3.57
N ILE A 90 1.16 14.22 -2.91
CA ILE A 90 1.96 13.12 -3.46
C ILE A 90 1.21 12.41 -4.57
N TYR A 91 -0.10 12.14 -4.39
CA TYR A 91 -0.89 11.46 -5.41
C TYR A 91 -0.99 12.25 -6.73
N LYS A 92 -0.89 13.58 -6.66
CA LYS A 92 -0.79 14.47 -7.83
C LYS A 92 0.57 14.37 -8.55
N LEU A 93 1.64 13.98 -7.85
CA LEU A 93 2.97 13.80 -8.43
C LEU A 93 3.16 12.43 -9.12
N ILE A 94 2.29 11.47 -8.82
CA ILE A 94 2.37 10.12 -9.39
C ILE A 94 1.86 10.16 -10.86
N PRO A 95 2.63 9.67 -11.85
CA PRO A 95 2.22 9.64 -13.26
C PRO A 95 0.80 9.09 -13.45
N GLY A 96 0.03 9.66 -14.37
CA GLY A 96 -1.37 9.29 -14.60
C GLY A 96 -2.37 9.92 -13.62
N ALA A 97 -1.96 10.94 -12.85
CA ALA A 97 -2.82 11.69 -11.94
C ALA A 97 -4.06 12.29 -12.63
N ASP A 98 -3.95 12.73 -13.89
CA ASP A 98 -5.07 13.31 -14.65
C ASP A 98 -6.19 12.28 -14.94
N ASN A 99 -5.88 10.99 -14.91
CA ASN A 99 -6.85 9.91 -15.07
C ASN A 99 -7.47 9.49 -13.73
N ARG A 100 -7.24 10.27 -12.66
CA ARG A 100 -7.73 9.97 -11.32
C ARG A 100 -8.70 11.03 -10.81
N LYS A 101 -9.81 10.57 -10.25
CA LYS A 101 -10.70 11.40 -9.43
C LYS A 101 -10.46 11.07 -7.97
N LEU A 102 -9.95 12.03 -7.19
CA LEU A 102 -9.95 11.91 -5.73
C LEU A 102 -11.38 12.13 -5.25
N VAL A 103 -11.88 11.18 -4.47
CA VAL A 103 -13.25 11.16 -3.96
C VAL A 103 -13.19 11.20 -2.44
N THR A 104 -14.04 12.03 -1.85
CA THR A 104 -14.06 12.20 -0.39
C THR A 104 -14.73 11.01 0.30
N ASP A 105 -14.39 10.75 1.58
CA ASP A 105 -14.95 9.62 2.36
C ASP A 105 -16.48 9.53 2.28
N ASN A 106 -17.14 10.69 2.40
CA ASN A 106 -18.60 10.79 2.44
C ASN A 106 -19.31 10.36 1.14
N GLU A 107 -18.54 10.13 0.08
CA GLU A 107 -19.03 9.77 -1.24
C GLU A 107 -18.85 8.28 -1.56
N PHE A 108 -18.11 7.47 -0.78
CA PHE A 108 -18.08 6.01 -0.98
C PHE A 108 -19.30 5.31 -0.39
N ARG A 109 -20.46 5.56 -0.99
CA ARG A 109 -21.77 5.04 -0.58
C ARG A 109 -22.47 4.39 -1.76
N PRO A 110 -23.45 3.48 -1.55
CA PRO A 110 -24.16 2.83 -2.65
C PRO A 110 -24.70 3.83 -3.69
N GLN A 111 -25.20 4.98 -3.22
CA GLN A 111 -25.78 6.02 -4.06
C GLN A 111 -24.81 6.58 -5.09
N TYR A 112 -23.51 6.61 -4.80
CA TYR A 112 -22.49 7.08 -5.76
C TYR A 112 -22.44 6.20 -7.01
N PHE A 113 -22.54 4.88 -6.81
CA PHE A 113 -22.52 3.90 -7.90
C PHE A 113 -23.88 3.78 -8.59
N GLU A 114 -24.98 4.09 -7.88
CA GLU A 114 -26.33 4.12 -8.45
C GLU A 114 -26.58 5.36 -9.32
N SER A 115 -26.09 6.53 -8.89
CA SER A 115 -26.35 7.81 -9.58
C SER A 115 -25.57 7.99 -10.87
N GLU A 116 -24.50 7.21 -11.05
CA GLU A 116 -23.62 7.27 -12.20
C GLU A 116 -23.43 5.85 -12.75
N ILE A 117 -24.26 5.38 -13.69
CA ILE A 117 -24.05 4.09 -14.39
C ILE A 117 -22.64 4.03 -15.02
N ALA A 118 -22.08 5.19 -15.39
CA ALA A 118 -20.70 5.32 -15.85
C ALA A 118 -19.64 5.11 -14.73
N ALA A 119 -19.99 5.17 -13.45
CA ALA A 119 -19.10 5.05 -12.29
C ALA A 119 -18.99 3.63 -11.70
N GLU A 120 -19.79 2.67 -12.14
CA GLU A 120 -19.62 1.27 -11.71
C GLU A 120 -18.22 0.76 -12.06
N PRO A 121 -17.40 0.35 -11.09
CA PRO A 121 -16.03 -0.09 -11.38
C PRO A 121 -16.03 -1.49 -12.00
N ASP A 122 -15.11 -1.74 -12.94
CA ASP A 122 -14.80 -3.12 -13.34
C ASP A 122 -13.98 -3.80 -12.21
N ILE A 123 -13.17 -3.02 -11.48
CA ILE A 123 -12.32 -3.46 -10.38
C ILE A 123 -12.50 -2.58 -9.15
N VAL A 124 -12.72 -3.23 -8.00
CA VAL A 124 -12.67 -2.61 -6.67
C VAL A 124 -11.39 -3.06 -6.01
N LEU A 125 -10.46 -2.14 -5.80
CA LEU A 125 -9.22 -2.38 -5.09
C LEU A 125 -9.35 -1.79 -3.70
N SER A 126 -9.50 -2.65 -2.70
CA SER A 126 -9.48 -2.23 -1.30
C SER A 126 -8.07 -2.42 -0.75
N VAL A 127 -7.46 -1.32 -0.30
CA VAL A 127 -6.13 -1.29 0.30
C VAL A 127 -6.21 -1.77 1.73
N THR A 128 -7.26 -1.40 2.47
CA THR A 128 -7.43 -1.76 3.88
C THR A 128 -8.52 -2.81 4.09
N SER A 129 -8.51 -3.87 3.26
CA SER A 129 -9.62 -4.82 3.12
C SER A 129 -10.02 -5.55 4.39
N GLU A 130 -9.07 -5.83 5.28
CA GLU A 130 -9.37 -6.44 6.57
C GLU A 130 -10.28 -5.57 7.44
N TYR A 131 -10.38 -4.28 7.15
CA TYR A 131 -11.25 -3.35 7.84
C TYR A 131 -12.42 -2.90 6.97
N ASP A 132 -12.18 -2.54 5.71
CA ASP A 132 -13.19 -1.95 4.82
C ASP A 132 -14.43 -2.83 4.66
N LEU A 133 -14.22 -4.14 4.55
CA LEU A 133 -15.29 -5.11 4.28
C LEU A 133 -16.21 -5.35 5.49
N ILE A 134 -15.74 -5.04 6.70
CA ILE A 134 -16.50 -5.21 7.94
C ILE A 134 -16.93 -3.86 8.54
N ASP A 135 -16.49 -2.75 7.97
CA ASP A 135 -16.85 -1.41 8.43
C ASP A 135 -18.34 -1.14 8.19
N ALA A 136 -19.04 -0.66 9.21
CA ALA A 136 -20.49 -0.44 9.14
C ALA A 136 -20.90 0.59 8.07
N LYS A 137 -20.03 1.56 7.76
CA LYS A 137 -20.30 2.59 6.76
C LYS A 137 -20.04 2.10 5.34
N LEU A 138 -18.99 1.29 5.14
CA LEU A 138 -18.55 0.85 3.81
C LEU A 138 -19.18 -0.48 3.37
N LYS A 139 -19.53 -1.35 4.33
CA LYS A 139 -20.16 -2.66 4.06
C LYS A 139 -21.39 -2.59 3.14
N PRO A 140 -22.32 -1.63 3.27
CA PRO A 140 -23.44 -1.50 2.33
C PRO A 140 -22.99 -1.27 0.89
N THR A 141 -21.91 -0.50 0.68
CA THR A 141 -21.34 -0.23 -0.64
C THR A 141 -20.74 -1.49 -1.25
N PHE A 142 -19.97 -2.27 -0.49
CA PHE A 142 -19.45 -3.55 -0.97
C PHE A 142 -20.57 -4.55 -1.28
N ALA A 143 -21.63 -4.59 -0.46
CA ALA A 143 -22.80 -5.42 -0.75
C ALA A 143 -23.48 -4.99 -2.06
N HIS A 144 -23.68 -3.68 -2.26
CA HIS A 144 -24.21 -3.14 -3.51
C HIS A 144 -23.35 -3.56 -4.72
N LEU A 145 -22.02 -3.38 -4.65
CA LEU A 145 -21.10 -3.75 -5.73
C LEU A 145 -21.13 -5.25 -6.03
N LEU A 146 -21.26 -6.10 -5.01
CA LEU A 146 -21.38 -7.54 -5.21
C LEU A 146 -22.70 -7.92 -5.91
N HIS A 147 -23.83 -7.34 -5.47
CA HIS A 147 -25.16 -7.77 -5.88
C HIS A 147 -25.66 -7.12 -7.18
N ASN A 148 -25.24 -5.88 -7.46
CA ASN A 148 -25.79 -5.08 -8.54
C ASN A 148 -24.82 -4.87 -9.72
N THR A 149 -23.54 -5.21 -9.55
CA THR A 149 -22.52 -5.01 -10.61
C THR A 149 -21.76 -6.31 -10.91
N SER A 150 -20.86 -6.28 -11.89
CA SER A 150 -19.89 -7.35 -12.18
C SER A 150 -18.47 -7.11 -11.63
N SER A 151 -18.29 -6.06 -10.81
CA SER A 151 -17.01 -5.67 -10.17
C SER A 151 -16.22 -6.84 -9.59
N ILE A 152 -14.90 -6.87 -9.77
CA ILE A 152 -14.02 -7.82 -9.07
C ILE A 152 -13.36 -7.12 -7.89
N LEU A 153 -13.41 -7.76 -6.73
CA LEU A 153 -12.75 -7.30 -5.51
C LEU A 153 -11.31 -7.82 -5.46
N PHE A 154 -10.37 -6.88 -5.49
CA PHE A 154 -8.98 -7.07 -5.12
C PHE A 154 -8.81 -6.62 -3.67
N ALA A 155 -8.62 -7.60 -2.79
CA ALA A 155 -8.50 -7.37 -1.35
C ALA A 155 -7.03 -7.39 -0.94
N THR A 156 -6.48 -6.23 -0.57
CA THR A 156 -5.09 -6.13 -0.11
C THR A 156 -4.97 -6.59 1.35
N VAL A 157 -3.92 -7.36 1.65
CA VAL A 157 -3.65 -7.92 2.97
C VAL A 157 -2.46 -7.21 3.59
N HIS A 158 -2.71 -6.30 4.54
CA HIS A 158 -1.65 -5.70 5.36
C HIS A 158 -1.32 -6.56 6.58
N HIS A 159 -2.35 -7.00 7.29
CA HIS A 159 -2.20 -7.78 8.52
C HIS A 159 -2.75 -9.20 8.31
N GLY A 160 -1.86 -10.14 7.96
CA GLY A 160 -2.26 -11.52 7.69
C GLY A 160 -3.05 -12.18 8.84
N ASN A 161 -2.66 -11.89 10.08
CA ASN A 161 -3.31 -12.40 11.29
C ASN A 161 -4.76 -11.93 11.46
N GLU A 162 -5.14 -10.77 10.93
CA GLU A 162 -6.52 -10.29 11.01
C GLU A 162 -7.48 -11.22 10.24
N TRP A 163 -6.98 -11.92 9.22
CA TRP A 163 -7.76 -12.84 8.38
C TRP A 163 -8.03 -14.20 9.02
N THR A 164 -7.53 -14.48 10.23
CA THR A 164 -7.97 -15.67 10.98
C THR A 164 -9.33 -15.45 11.67
N ASP A 165 -9.81 -14.20 11.74
CA ASP A 165 -11.12 -13.85 12.31
C ASP A 165 -12.27 -14.26 11.37
N ASP A 166 -13.22 -15.02 11.89
CA ASP A 166 -14.40 -15.49 11.16
C ASP A 166 -15.24 -14.33 10.58
N ARG A 167 -15.26 -13.13 11.19
CA ARG A 167 -15.99 -11.96 10.67
C ARG A 167 -15.52 -11.56 9.27
N ARG A 168 -14.21 -11.57 9.03
CA ARG A 168 -13.63 -11.25 7.72
C ARG A 168 -13.89 -12.35 6.73
N PHE A 169 -13.78 -13.61 7.15
CA PHE A 169 -14.20 -14.73 6.34
C PHE A 169 -15.67 -14.59 5.89
N GLN A 170 -16.60 -14.29 6.80
CA GLN A 170 -18.00 -14.07 6.43
C GLN A 170 -18.20 -12.89 5.48
N ALA A 171 -17.39 -11.83 5.62
CA ALA A 171 -17.47 -10.67 4.73
C ALA A 171 -17.01 -10.99 3.30
N VAL A 172 -15.96 -11.81 3.13
CA VAL A 172 -15.46 -12.19 1.79
C VAL A 172 -16.13 -13.42 1.19
N LYS A 173 -16.76 -14.28 2.00
CA LYS A 173 -17.40 -15.53 1.55
C LYS A 173 -18.37 -15.35 0.38
N PRO A 174 -19.24 -14.32 0.34
CA PRO A 174 -20.09 -14.05 -0.82
C PRO A 174 -19.29 -13.73 -2.11
N TRP A 175 -18.21 -12.97 -2.00
CA TRP A 175 -17.32 -12.65 -3.13
C TRP A 175 -16.58 -13.88 -3.65
N ILE A 176 -16.15 -14.77 -2.75
CA ILE A 176 -15.52 -16.04 -3.13
C ILE A 176 -16.53 -16.92 -3.88
N LYS A 177 -17.75 -17.07 -3.36
CA LYS A 177 -18.81 -17.86 -4.03
C LYS A 177 -19.12 -17.32 -5.42
N ALA A 178 -19.08 -16.01 -5.60
CA ALA A 178 -19.27 -15.36 -6.89
C ALA A 178 -18.02 -15.44 -7.81
N LYS A 179 -16.90 -16.04 -7.36
CA LYS A 179 -15.61 -16.08 -8.06
C LYS A 179 -15.08 -14.69 -8.41
N ARG A 180 -15.37 -13.70 -7.57
CA ARG A 180 -15.07 -12.28 -7.76
C ARG A 180 -14.13 -11.71 -6.71
N LEU A 181 -13.43 -12.57 -5.96
CA LEU A 181 -12.40 -12.17 -5.00
C LEU A 181 -11.01 -12.56 -5.50
N ARG A 182 -10.04 -11.66 -5.32
CA ARG A 182 -8.60 -11.93 -5.43
C ARG A 182 -7.90 -11.27 -4.25
N PHE A 183 -7.02 -12.00 -3.57
CA PHE A 183 -6.17 -11.43 -2.54
C PHE A 183 -4.89 -10.89 -3.14
N ILE A 184 -4.46 -9.73 -2.65
CA ILE A 184 -3.15 -9.17 -2.93
C ILE A 184 -2.36 -9.05 -1.63
N THR A 185 -1.16 -9.59 -1.59
CA THR A 185 -0.28 -9.59 -0.43
C THR A 185 0.97 -8.75 -0.70
N LEU A 186 1.55 -8.15 0.33
CA LEU A 186 2.70 -7.23 0.17
C LEU A 186 4.06 -7.94 0.07
N SER A 187 4.10 -9.26 0.28
CA SER A 187 5.31 -10.09 0.19
C SER A 187 4.97 -11.57 0.04
N ASP A 188 5.92 -12.36 -0.46
CA ASP A 188 5.75 -13.82 -0.59
C ASP A 188 5.59 -14.53 0.77
N HIS A 189 6.20 -13.98 1.82
CA HIS A 189 6.00 -14.48 3.19
C HIS A 189 4.51 -14.43 3.58
N VAL A 190 3.85 -13.29 3.31
CA VAL A 190 2.42 -13.12 3.58
C VAL A 190 1.56 -13.94 2.61
N THR A 191 1.98 -14.10 1.35
CA THR A 191 1.33 -15.01 0.38
C THR A 191 1.26 -16.44 0.90
N ASN A 192 2.38 -16.96 1.40
CA ASN A 192 2.44 -18.31 1.97
C ASN A 192 1.55 -18.44 3.21
N TYR A 193 1.55 -17.43 4.08
CA TYR A 193 0.69 -17.39 5.25
C TYR A 193 -0.80 -17.38 4.89
N MET A 194 -1.21 -16.49 3.97
CA MET A 194 -2.59 -16.39 3.49
C MET A 194 -3.05 -17.66 2.76
N THR A 195 -2.16 -18.35 2.05
CA THR A 195 -2.46 -19.64 1.42
C THR A 195 -2.88 -20.68 2.48
N GLY A 196 -2.24 -20.68 3.65
CA GLY A 196 -2.65 -21.52 4.77
C GLY A 196 -4.05 -21.20 5.29
N ILE A 197 -4.36 -19.91 5.44
CA ILE A 197 -5.68 -19.43 5.87
C ILE A 197 -6.77 -19.84 4.86
N VAL A 198 -6.54 -19.58 3.57
CA VAL A 198 -7.49 -19.93 2.51
C VAL A 198 -7.73 -21.44 2.46
N LYS A 199 -6.69 -22.27 2.60
CA LYS A 199 -6.87 -23.74 2.69
C LYS A 199 -7.79 -24.15 3.83
N HIS A 200 -7.69 -23.49 4.98
CA HIS A 200 -8.61 -23.73 6.11
C HIS A 200 -10.03 -23.25 5.82
N TRP A 201 -10.21 -22.18 5.04
CA TRP A 201 -11.54 -21.76 4.61
C TRP A 201 -12.17 -22.73 3.61
N VAL A 202 -11.39 -23.30 2.69
CA VAL A 202 -11.85 -24.33 1.73
C VAL A 202 -12.43 -25.55 2.47
N THR A 203 -11.98 -25.87 3.68
CA THR A 203 -12.63 -26.94 4.47
C THR A 203 -14.00 -26.52 5.04
N LYS A 204 -14.27 -25.22 5.17
CA LYS A 204 -15.54 -24.65 5.66
C LYS A 204 -16.54 -24.33 4.54
N MET A 205 -16.10 -24.27 3.29
CA MET A 205 -16.94 -23.99 2.13
C MET A 205 -16.43 -24.81 0.94
N GLU A 206 -17.32 -25.52 0.24
CA GLU A 206 -17.05 -26.24 -1.01
C GLU A 206 -16.71 -25.28 -2.18
N ALA A 207 -15.77 -24.37 -1.96
CA ALA A 207 -15.27 -23.44 -2.94
C ALA A 207 -13.77 -23.66 -3.02
N HIS A 208 -13.35 -24.10 -4.20
CA HIS A 208 -11.94 -24.23 -4.54
C HIS A 208 -11.49 -22.96 -5.25
N ASP A 209 -10.20 -22.64 -5.10
CA ASP A 209 -9.48 -21.60 -5.85
C ASP A 209 -9.84 -20.15 -5.53
N VAL A 210 -9.32 -19.62 -4.42
CA VAL A 210 -9.23 -18.17 -4.19
C VAL A 210 -7.84 -17.68 -4.64
N PRO A 211 -7.73 -16.88 -5.71
CA PRO A 211 -6.44 -16.38 -6.18
C PRO A 211 -5.77 -15.48 -5.14
N ILE A 212 -4.46 -15.68 -4.96
CA ILE A 212 -3.60 -14.85 -4.12
C ILE A 212 -2.39 -14.44 -4.97
N SER A 213 -2.05 -13.15 -5.00
CA SER A 213 -0.89 -12.64 -5.74
C SER A 213 -0.08 -11.67 -4.90
N THR A 214 1.25 -11.70 -5.07
CA THR A 214 2.15 -10.78 -4.37
C THR A 214 2.28 -9.46 -5.16
N PHE A 215 2.09 -8.33 -4.51
CA PHE A 215 2.37 -6.99 -5.05
C PHE A 215 3.13 -6.16 -4.00
N PRO A 216 4.47 -6.14 -4.06
CA PRO A 216 5.28 -5.32 -3.16
C PRO A 216 5.03 -3.82 -3.42
N PRO A 217 4.80 -3.00 -2.38
CA PRO A 217 4.42 -1.59 -2.54
C PRO A 217 5.63 -0.71 -2.84
N VAL A 218 6.13 -0.81 -4.08
CA VAL A 218 7.28 -0.04 -4.56
C VAL A 218 6.83 0.89 -5.67
N PHE A 219 7.11 2.18 -5.51
CA PHE A 219 6.88 3.19 -6.53
C PHE A 219 7.97 4.24 -6.49
N THR A 220 8.10 4.98 -7.58
CA THR A 220 9.07 6.07 -7.70
C THR A 220 8.34 7.40 -7.66
N ILE A 221 8.87 8.32 -6.85
CA ILE A 221 8.51 9.74 -6.89
C ILE A 221 9.74 10.55 -7.31
N PRO A 222 9.57 11.71 -7.96
CA PRO A 222 10.67 12.63 -8.15
C PRO A 222 11.27 13.01 -6.78
N THR A 223 12.54 12.67 -6.55
CA THR A 223 13.24 13.02 -5.31
C THR A 223 14.11 14.25 -5.51
N ALA A 224 14.28 15.03 -4.43
CA ALA A 224 15.31 16.06 -4.41
C ALA A 224 16.70 15.44 -4.67
N PRO A 225 17.62 16.16 -5.33
CA PRO A 225 18.98 15.68 -5.48
C PRO A 225 19.63 15.46 -4.10
N MET A 226 20.35 14.35 -3.96
CA MET A 226 21.11 14.07 -2.73
C MET A 226 22.12 15.20 -2.49
N LYS A 227 22.01 15.85 -1.34
CA LYS A 227 23.03 16.79 -0.89
C LYS A 227 24.22 15.98 -0.40
N ASN A 228 25.40 16.25 -0.98
CA ASN A 228 26.63 15.64 -0.51
C ASN A 228 27.10 16.43 0.72
N GLU A 229 26.76 15.95 1.91
CA GLU A 229 27.07 16.62 3.17
C GLU A 229 28.20 15.88 3.90
N ALA A 230 29.10 16.62 4.54
CA ALA A 230 30.20 16.05 5.32
C ALA A 230 29.70 15.29 6.56
N THR A 231 28.50 15.63 7.06
CA THR A 231 27.87 15.02 8.23
C THR A 231 27.23 13.68 7.89
N LEU A 232 27.54 12.64 8.68
CA LEU A 232 26.81 11.37 8.60
C LEU A 232 25.44 11.52 9.24
N ARG A 233 24.40 11.33 8.43
CA ARG A 233 23.01 11.39 8.90
C ARG A 233 22.44 10.00 9.02
N PHE A 234 22.04 9.63 10.22
CA PHE A 234 21.22 8.46 10.47
C PHE A 234 19.77 8.88 10.57
N ALA A 235 18.84 8.07 10.10
CA ALA A 235 17.41 8.32 10.27
C ALA A 235 16.71 7.14 10.96
N MET A 236 15.73 7.46 11.79
CA MET A 236 14.82 6.52 12.42
C MET A 236 13.39 6.98 12.14
N GLN A 237 12.57 6.12 11.53
CA GLN A 237 11.15 6.38 11.36
C GLN A 237 10.31 5.58 12.35
N GLY A 238 9.21 6.11 12.89
CA GLY A 238 8.23 5.30 13.61
C GLY A 238 7.20 6.07 14.42
N ASP A 239 6.29 5.32 15.05
CA ASP A 239 5.40 5.85 16.08
C ASP A 239 6.23 6.11 17.36
N LEU A 240 6.27 7.35 17.82
CA LEU A 240 7.07 7.84 18.94
C LEU A 240 6.32 7.62 20.26
N VAL A 241 5.98 6.35 20.53
CA VAL A 241 5.20 5.95 21.71
C VAL A 241 6.06 6.03 22.98
N VAL A 242 5.53 6.68 24.02
CA VAL A 242 6.22 6.85 25.32
C VAL A 242 5.59 5.97 26.42
N ASP A 243 4.28 5.75 26.39
CA ASP A 243 3.52 5.24 27.56
C ASP A 243 2.88 3.85 27.36
N ARG A 244 3.21 3.13 26.29
CA ARG A 244 2.76 1.75 26.04
C ARG A 244 3.94 0.89 25.65
N ARG A 245 3.81 -0.45 25.80
CA ARG A 245 4.85 -1.42 25.40
C ARG A 245 5.30 -1.07 23.98
N PRO A 246 6.49 -0.49 23.79
CA PRO A 246 6.81 0.06 22.51
C PRO A 246 7.28 -1.08 21.63
N ASN A 247 6.78 -1.14 20.39
CA ASN A 247 7.35 -2.01 19.35
C ASN A 247 8.78 -1.55 18.98
N ARG A 248 9.28 -0.48 19.60
CA ARG A 248 10.53 0.18 19.30
C ARG A 248 11.33 0.54 20.57
N ASP A 249 12.61 0.20 20.60
CA ASP A 249 13.55 0.55 21.68
C ASP A 249 14.28 1.87 21.36
N TYR A 250 13.55 3.00 21.44
CA TYR A 250 14.16 4.33 21.24
C TYR A 250 15.21 4.64 22.31
N GLU A 251 14.94 4.33 23.57
CA GLU A 251 15.84 4.65 24.68
C GLU A 251 17.18 3.90 24.56
N GLY A 252 17.14 2.59 24.32
CA GLY A 252 18.34 1.79 24.11
C GLY A 252 19.10 2.22 22.86
N THR A 253 18.38 2.57 21.78
CA THR A 253 19.00 3.12 20.56
C THR A 253 19.70 4.45 20.83
N PHE A 254 19.07 5.39 21.54
CA PHE A 254 19.67 6.68 21.87
C PHE A 254 20.88 6.54 22.81
N LYS A 255 20.83 5.63 23.78
CA LYS A 255 22.00 5.32 24.64
C LYS A 255 23.18 4.77 23.85
N ARG A 256 22.92 3.93 22.83
CA ARG A 256 23.98 3.43 21.93
C ARG A 256 24.49 4.53 21.01
N PHE A 257 23.60 5.35 20.48
CA PHE A 257 23.96 6.50 19.65
C PHE A 257 24.80 7.54 20.42
N ALA A 258 24.48 7.80 21.69
CA ALA A 258 25.24 8.72 22.52
C ALA A 258 26.72 8.31 22.64
N LYS A 259 27.02 7.00 22.61
CA LYS A 259 28.38 6.46 22.65
C LYS A 259 29.12 6.54 21.32
N LEU A 260 28.42 6.81 20.20
CA LEU A 260 29.06 7.10 18.91
C LEU A 260 29.65 8.51 18.99
N ASN A 261 30.94 8.57 19.27
CA ASN A 261 31.77 9.74 19.05
C ASN A 261 32.67 9.47 17.85
N SER A 262 32.61 10.36 16.86
CA SER A 262 33.51 10.38 15.72
C SER A 262 34.32 11.66 15.84
N THR A 263 35.65 11.53 15.90
CA THR A 263 36.56 12.67 16.03
C THR A 263 36.72 13.43 14.73
N ASP A 264 36.48 12.76 13.60
CA ASP A 264 36.84 13.26 12.27
C ASP A 264 35.61 13.57 11.41
N GLN A 265 34.42 13.18 11.86
CA GLN A 265 33.18 13.35 11.11
C GLN A 265 31.99 13.60 12.04
N ALA A 266 31.24 14.67 11.78
CA ALA A 266 30.01 14.95 12.52
C ALA A 266 28.96 13.86 12.26
N VAL A 267 28.25 13.45 13.31
CA VAL A 267 27.20 12.42 13.24
C VAL A 267 25.90 12.94 13.85
N GLU A 268 24.81 12.84 13.09
CA GLU A 268 23.46 13.24 13.49
C GLU A 268 22.48 12.07 13.40
N LEU A 269 21.47 12.07 14.27
CA LEU A 269 20.35 11.14 14.23
C LEU A 269 19.04 11.90 14.08
N HIS A 270 18.36 11.68 12.97
CA HIS A 270 17.07 12.27 12.63
C HIS A 270 15.96 11.29 12.98
N VAL A 271 15.17 11.62 14.00
CA VAL A 271 14.04 10.82 14.46
C VAL A 271 12.77 11.42 13.87
N VAL A 272 12.15 10.70 12.93
CA VAL A 272 11.01 11.16 12.15
C VAL A 272 9.77 10.35 12.52
N GLY A 273 8.65 11.01 12.80
CA GLY A 273 7.41 10.33 13.15
C GLY A 273 6.47 11.17 13.99
N ASN A 274 5.40 10.57 14.48
CA ASN A 274 4.43 11.25 15.35
C ASN A 274 4.42 10.60 16.72
N GLY A 275 4.14 11.38 17.76
CA GLY A 275 3.99 10.88 19.13
C GLY A 275 4.64 11.79 20.17
N GLY A 276 4.97 11.19 21.31
CA GLY A 276 5.37 11.88 22.53
C GLY A 276 6.83 12.33 22.56
N LEU A 277 7.20 12.98 23.67
CA LEU A 277 8.56 13.40 23.95
C LEU A 277 9.39 12.21 24.45
N LEU A 278 10.23 11.68 23.57
CA LEU A 278 11.18 10.63 23.93
C LEU A 278 12.33 11.19 24.78
N LYS A 279 12.79 10.43 25.78
CA LYS A 279 13.93 10.81 26.62
C LYS A 279 15.24 10.65 25.84
N VAL A 280 16.04 11.71 25.79
CA VAL A 280 17.35 11.72 25.11
C VAL A 280 18.47 11.88 26.13
N PRO A 281 19.54 11.06 26.06
CA PRO A 281 20.75 11.25 26.88
C PRO A 281 21.37 12.62 26.66
N ASP A 282 21.88 13.25 27.73
CA ASP A 282 22.43 14.61 27.70
C ASP A 282 23.58 14.73 26.68
N GLU A 283 24.39 13.69 26.55
CA GLU A 283 25.56 13.60 25.67
C GLU A 283 25.21 13.55 24.16
N ALA A 284 23.93 13.38 23.84
CA ALA A 284 23.43 13.27 22.47
C ALA A 284 22.38 14.32 22.11
N LYS A 285 21.96 15.18 23.04
CA LYS A 285 20.87 16.15 22.84
C LYS A 285 21.06 17.01 21.59
N ASP A 286 22.27 17.48 21.35
CA ASP A 286 22.54 18.36 20.20
C ASP A 286 22.64 17.62 18.87
N ARG A 287 22.79 16.29 18.89
CA ARG A 287 22.96 15.44 17.70
C ARG A 287 21.70 14.68 17.31
N ILE A 288 20.72 14.55 18.21
CA ILE A 288 19.42 13.92 17.94
C ILE A 288 18.40 15.00 17.57
N LYS A 289 17.94 14.97 16.32
CA LYS A 289 16.97 15.93 15.76
C LYS A 289 15.61 15.25 15.62
N PHE A 290 14.57 15.81 16.23
CA PHE A 290 13.21 15.30 16.10
C PHE A 290 12.44 16.04 15.02
N HIS A 291 11.79 15.27 14.17
CA HIS A 291 10.96 15.73 13.05
C HIS A 291 9.55 15.16 13.23
N ARG A 292 8.63 15.97 13.75
CA ARG A 292 7.27 15.53 14.10
C ARG A 292 6.21 16.19 13.25
N GLY A 293 5.18 15.42 12.89
CA GLY A 293 4.06 15.94 12.11
C GLY A 293 4.44 16.46 10.73
N LEU A 294 5.58 16.01 10.17
CA LEU A 294 6.01 16.46 8.85
C LEU A 294 4.97 16.08 7.79
N PRO A 295 4.73 16.96 6.80
CA PRO A 295 4.08 16.59 5.55
C PRO A 295 4.79 15.41 4.90
N TYR A 296 4.06 14.61 4.13
CA TYR A 296 4.54 13.36 3.56
C TYR A 296 5.82 13.55 2.72
N GLN A 297 5.88 14.60 1.90
CA GLN A 297 7.08 14.89 1.11
C GLN A 297 8.29 15.18 2.00
N GLU A 298 8.18 16.10 2.95
CA GLU A 298 9.25 16.47 3.88
C GLU A 298 9.70 15.26 4.71
N PHE A 299 8.76 14.41 5.13
CA PHE A 299 9.05 13.16 5.83
C PHE A 299 10.02 12.29 5.02
N TYR A 300 9.72 12.01 3.75
CA TYR A 300 10.58 11.18 2.90
C TYR A 300 11.85 11.90 2.45
N GLU A 301 11.86 13.23 2.36
CA GLU A 301 13.09 14.01 2.11
C GLU A 301 14.10 13.86 3.25
N VAL A 302 13.65 13.88 4.52
CA VAL A 302 14.52 13.61 5.66
C VAL A 302 15.11 12.21 5.57
N LEU A 303 14.29 11.20 5.26
CA LEU A 303 14.76 9.81 5.11
C LEU A 303 15.72 9.65 3.92
N HIS A 304 15.43 10.29 2.78
CA HIS A 304 16.26 10.26 1.57
C HIS A 304 17.63 10.91 1.78
N SER A 305 17.71 11.92 2.65
CA SER A 305 18.97 12.59 3.00
C SER A 305 19.87 11.78 3.95
N ALA A 306 19.35 10.70 4.54
CA ALA A 306 20.10 9.89 5.48
C ALA A 306 21.09 8.97 4.78
N THR A 307 22.30 8.88 5.33
CA THR A 307 23.31 7.89 4.94
C THR A 307 22.84 6.48 5.25
N ALA A 308 22.15 6.28 6.38
CA ALA A 308 21.63 4.99 6.79
C ALA A 308 20.35 5.11 7.63
N MET A 309 19.46 4.13 7.46
CA MET A 309 18.26 3.97 8.26
C MET A 309 18.51 3.01 9.41
N LEU A 310 18.19 3.42 10.63
CA LEU A 310 18.31 2.59 11.82
C LEU A 310 16.96 1.95 12.17
N PRO A 311 16.87 0.61 12.21
CA PRO A 311 15.69 -0.04 12.75
C PRO A 311 15.66 0.19 14.26
N ALA A 312 14.52 0.65 14.75
CA ALA A 312 14.32 0.87 16.17
C ALA A 312 13.67 -0.33 16.87
N PHE A 313 13.58 -1.52 16.24
CA PHE A 313 12.73 -2.60 16.74
C PHE A 313 13.13 -3.05 18.16
N ALA A 314 12.14 -3.17 19.04
CA ALA A 314 12.35 -3.78 20.34
C ALA A 314 12.58 -5.29 20.14
N SER A 315 13.64 -5.84 20.72
CA SER A 315 13.80 -7.29 20.86
C SER A 315 12.80 -7.77 21.92
N HIS A 316 11.88 -8.65 21.53
CA HIS A 316 10.96 -9.34 22.44
C HIS A 316 11.49 -10.73 22.81
#